data_AF-A0A946ZX77-F1
#
_entry.id   AF-A0A946ZX77-F1
#
_cell.length_a   1.000
_cell.length_b   1.000
_cell.length_c   1.000
_cell.angle_alpha   90.00
_cell.angle_beta   90.00
_cell.angle_gamma   90.00
#
_symmetry.space_group_name_H-M   'P 1'
#
loop_
_entity.id
_entity.type
_entity.pdbx_description
1 polymer ?
#
loop_
_entity_poly.entity_id
_entity_poly.type
_entity_poly.pdbx_seq_one_letter_code
_entity_poly.pdbx_strand_id
1 'polypeptide(L)'
;MEKVHFELINNLVIIPMEINGAELTFILDSGVSKPILFNLYDQDSLQLNNVSEITINGLGEGTPIKALRSYGNNFRLKGLKNNNQQVYV
;
A
#
# COMPACT_ATOMS: atom_id res chain seq x y z
N MET A 1 16.78 9.36 -15.64
CA MET A 1 15.56 8.54 -15.46
C MET A 1 15.86 7.46 -14.46
N GLU A 2 15.01 7.34 -13.45
CA GLU A 2 15.16 6.33 -12.41
C GLU A 2 14.57 5.00 -12.91
N LYS A 3 15.34 3.91 -12.79
CA LYS A 3 14.93 2.57 -13.23
C LYS A 3 14.62 1.72 -12.01
N VAL A 4 13.41 1.16 -11.95
CA VAL A 4 12.97 0.27 -10.86
C VAL A 4 13.01 -1.17 -11.38
N HIS A 5 13.63 -2.07 -10.60
CA HIS A 5 13.55 -3.50 -10.89
C HIS A 5 12.25 -4.02 -10.27
N PHE A 6 11.58 -4.90 -10.99
CA PHE A 6 10.34 -5.51 -10.56
C PHE A 6 10.37 -7.00 -10.91
N GLU A 7 9.59 -7.77 -10.19
CA GLU A 7 9.34 -9.17 -10.50
C GLU A 7 8.04 -9.28 -11.31
N LEU A 8 8.04 -10.13 -12.33
CA LEU A 8 6.84 -10.46 -13.09
C LEU A 8 6.42 -11.88 -12.74
N ILE A 9 5.40 -12.01 -11.88
CA ILE A 9 4.88 -13.31 -11.43
C ILE A 9 3.42 -13.38 -11.82
N ASN A 10 3.03 -14.39 -12.60
CA ASN A 10 1.64 -14.58 -13.06
C ASN A 10 1.03 -13.30 -13.68
N ASN A 11 1.83 -12.58 -14.48
CA ASN A 11 1.48 -11.30 -15.11
C ASN A 11 1.26 -10.13 -14.15
N LEU A 12 1.60 -10.27 -12.87
CA LEU A 12 1.60 -9.19 -11.90
C LEU A 12 2.98 -8.56 -11.83
N VAL A 13 3.03 -7.24 -11.95
CA VAL A 13 4.24 -6.44 -11.72
C VAL A 13 4.36 -6.23 -10.23
N ILE A 14 5.36 -6.86 -9.62
CA ILE A 14 5.61 -6.85 -8.20
C ILE A 14 6.83 -5.97 -7.91
N ILE A 15 6.66 -4.97 -7.04
CA ILE A 15 7.69 -4.00 -6.69
C ILE A 15 7.88 -3.91 -5.18
N PRO A 16 9.14 -3.87 -4.68
CA PRO A 16 9.41 -3.56 -3.30
C PRO A 16 9.26 -2.06 -3.05
N MET A 17 8.56 -1.68 -2.00
CA MET A 17 8.41 -0.29 -1.58
C MET A 17 8.53 -0.17 -0.07
N GLU A 18 8.98 0.98 0.39
CA GLU A 18 9.09 1.26 1.81
C GLU A 18 7.99 2.24 2.23
N ILE A 19 7.25 1.91 3.30
CA ILE A 19 6.28 2.81 3.94
C ILE A 19 6.74 3.06 5.37
N ASN A 20 6.98 4.32 5.70
CA ASN A 20 7.35 4.75 7.06
C ASN A 20 8.56 3.98 7.68
N GLY A 21 9.47 3.45 6.86
CA GLY A 21 10.61 2.65 7.37
C GLY A 21 10.47 1.14 7.16
N ALA A 22 9.27 0.64 6.88
CA ALA A 22 9.01 -0.79 6.70
C ALA A 22 9.02 -1.16 5.22
N GLU A 23 9.82 -2.17 4.85
CA GLU A 23 9.85 -2.73 3.51
C GLU A 23 8.65 -3.66 3.28
N LEU A 24 7.90 -3.39 2.22
CA LEU A 24 6.69 -4.09 1.83
C LEU A 24 6.77 -4.42 0.34
N THR A 25 5.96 -5.38 -0.09
CA THR A 25 5.87 -5.79 -1.49
C THR A 25 4.49 -5.41 -2.04
N PHE A 26 4.48 -4.74 -3.19
CA PHE A 26 3.26 -4.24 -3.83
C PHE A 26 3.07 -4.84 -5.21
N ILE A 27 1.80 -5.06 -5.56
CA ILE A 27 1.38 -5.22 -6.94
C ILE A 27 1.13 -3.82 -7.50
N LEU A 28 1.72 -3.53 -8.66
CA LEU A 28 1.49 -2.27 -9.36
C LEU A 28 0.19 -2.38 -10.17
N ASP A 29 -0.85 -1.68 -9.72
CA ASP A 29 -2.17 -1.65 -10.35
C ASP A 29 -2.64 -0.21 -10.57
N SER A 30 -2.96 0.13 -11.82
CA SER A 30 -3.48 1.45 -12.20
C SER A 30 -5.00 1.57 -12.03
N GLY A 31 -5.71 0.47 -11.80
CA GLY A 31 -7.17 0.41 -11.62
C GLY A 31 -7.64 0.85 -10.23
N VAL A 32 -6.73 1.08 -9.28
CA VAL A 32 -7.06 1.46 -7.91
C VAL A 32 -6.58 2.88 -7.58
N SER A 33 -7.43 3.64 -6.86
CA SER A 33 -7.13 5.04 -6.53
C SER A 33 -6.27 5.21 -5.28
N LYS A 34 -6.22 4.18 -4.42
CA LYS A 34 -5.47 4.16 -3.16
C LYS A 34 -4.84 2.79 -2.95
N PRO A 35 -3.57 2.73 -2.50
CA PRO A 35 -2.94 1.46 -2.14
C PRO A 35 -3.67 0.81 -0.97
N ILE A 36 -3.83 -0.51 -1.04
CA ILE A 36 -4.44 -1.34 0.00
C ILE A 36 -3.38 -2.34 0.46
N LEU A 37 -3.17 -2.44 1.78
CA LEU A 37 -2.30 -3.43 2.38
C LEU A 37 -3.15 -4.59 2.87
N PHE A 38 -2.74 -5.81 2.52
CA PHE A 38 -3.35 -7.03 3.02
C PHE A 38 -2.35 -7.77 3.91
N ASN A 39 -2.84 -8.40 4.98
CA ASN A 39 -2.07 -9.29 5.87
C ASN A 39 -0.84 -8.62 6.54
N LEU A 40 -1.07 -7.82 7.59
CA LEU A 40 0.00 -7.16 8.37
C LEU A 40 0.56 -8.00 9.53
N TYR A 41 0.19 -9.27 9.65
CA TYR A 41 0.48 -10.09 10.84
C TYR A 41 1.98 -10.26 11.15
N ASP A 42 2.86 -10.13 10.15
CA ASP A 42 4.32 -10.30 10.31
C ASP A 42 5.10 -8.96 10.28
N GLN A 43 4.41 -7.82 10.22
CA GLN A 43 5.02 -6.47 10.15
C GLN A 43 4.72 -5.68 11.43
N ASP A 44 5.16 -6.22 12.57
CA ASP A 44 5.02 -5.60 13.91
C ASP A 44 5.57 -4.15 13.96
N SER A 45 6.38 -3.75 12.99
CA SER A 45 7.02 -2.43 12.90
C SER A 45 6.32 -1.42 11.98
N LEU A 46 5.26 -1.78 11.24
CA LEU A 46 4.63 -0.81 10.33
C LEU A 46 3.84 0.23 11.14
N GLN A 47 4.47 1.39 11.34
CA GLN A 47 3.81 2.54 11.95
C GLN A 47 2.83 3.16 10.95
N LEU A 48 1.55 3.17 11.28
CA LEU A 48 0.51 3.88 10.54
C LEU A 48 0.27 5.25 11.17
N ASN A 49 0.27 6.29 10.34
CA ASN A 49 0.03 7.66 10.80
C ASN A 49 -1.46 8.01 10.75
N ASN A 50 -1.92 8.77 11.74
CA ASN A 50 -3.25 9.37 11.79
C ASN A 50 -4.39 8.46 11.32
N VAL A 51 -4.64 7.39 12.08
CA VAL A 51 -5.56 6.33 11.70
C VAL A 51 -7.02 6.73 11.93
N SER A 52 -7.91 6.36 11.01
CA SER A 52 -9.37 6.52 11.13
C SER A 52 -10.08 5.32 10.53
N GLU A 53 -11.22 4.93 11.09
CA GLU A 53 -12.05 3.87 10.50
C GLU A 53 -12.73 4.36 9.22
N ILE A 54 -12.79 3.50 8.21
CA ILE A 54 -13.52 3.72 6.97
C ILE A 54 -14.29 2.46 6.57
N THR A 55 -15.25 2.63 5.67
CA THR A 55 -15.94 1.53 5.01
C THR A 55 -15.60 1.57 3.52
N ILE A 56 -15.05 0.47 3.00
CA ILE A 56 -14.70 0.32 1.59
C ILE A 56 -15.82 -0.46 0.90
N ASN A 57 -16.37 0.15 -0.15
CA ASN A 57 -17.35 -0.48 -1.03
C ASN A 57 -16.64 -0.96 -2.31
N GLY A 58 -17.10 -2.07 -2.91
CA GLY A 58 -16.65 -2.48 -4.24
C GLY A 58 -15.35 -3.30 -4.30
N LEU A 59 -14.95 -3.97 -3.20
CA LEU A 59 -13.88 -4.98 -3.21
C LEU A 59 -14.37 -6.37 -3.68
N GLY A 60 -15.45 -6.40 -4.48
CA GLY A 60 -16.15 -7.61 -4.94
C GLY A 60 -17.67 -7.47 -4.83
N GLU A 61 -18.40 -8.55 -5.10
CA GLU A 61 -19.88 -8.60 -5.03
C GLU A 61 -20.43 -8.71 -3.59
N GLY A 62 -19.60 -8.43 -2.58
CA GLY A 62 -19.89 -8.63 -1.17
C GLY A 62 -20.37 -7.39 -0.42
N THR A 63 -20.64 -7.58 0.88
CA THR A 63 -20.95 -6.50 1.81
C THR A 63 -19.77 -5.53 1.96
N PRO A 64 -20.02 -4.25 2.27
CA PRO A 64 -18.95 -3.29 2.55
C PRO A 64 -17.97 -3.80 3.61
N ILE A 65 -16.68 -3.56 3.40
CA ILE A 65 -15.60 -4.02 4.28
C ILE A 65 -15.19 -2.86 5.19
N LYS A 66 -15.13 -3.10 6.50
CA LYS A 66 -14.53 -2.15 7.44
C LYS A 66 -13.01 -2.22 7.34
N ALA A 67 -12.37 -1.07 7.25
CA ALA A 67 -10.92 -0.94 7.11
C ALA A 67 -10.41 0.27 7.90
N LEU A 68 -9.11 0.34 8.06
CA LEU A 68 -8.40 1.49 8.61
C LEU A 68 -7.83 2.33 7.47
N ARG A 69 -8.07 3.63 7.54
CA ARG A 69 -7.41 4.64 6.72
C ARG A 69 -6.31 5.29 7.52
N SER A 70 -5.09 5.24 6.99
CA SER A 70 -3.95 5.98 7.51
C SER A 70 -3.56 7.08 6.52
N TYR A 71 -3.28 8.29 7.03
CA TYR A 71 -2.85 9.44 6.22
C TYR A 71 -1.57 10.07 6.77
N GLY A 72 -0.82 10.73 5.90
CA GLY A 72 0.47 11.32 6.29
C GLY A 72 1.63 10.32 6.24
N ASN A 73 1.53 9.29 5.41
CA ASN A 73 2.55 8.25 5.29
C ASN A 73 3.60 8.63 4.24
N ASN A 74 4.84 8.21 4.48
CA ASN A 74 5.97 8.45 3.58
C ASN A 74 6.31 7.17 2.84
N PHE A 75 6.14 7.22 1.52
CA PHE A 75 6.40 6.12 0.61
C PHE A 75 7.75 6.35 -0.06
N ARG A 76 8.56 5.30 -0.18
CA ARG A 76 9.83 5.34 -0.91
C ARG A 76 9.95 4.16 -1.85
N LEU A 77 10.53 4.43 -3.00
CA LEU A 77 10.90 3.43 -4.01
C LEU A 77 12.23 3.86 -4.62
N LYS A 78 13.33 3.27 -4.16
CA LYS A 78 14.69 3.74 -4.47
C LYS A 78 14.85 5.23 -4.11
N GLY A 79 15.24 6.09 -5.06
CA GLY A 79 15.35 7.54 -4.93
C GLY A 79 14.02 8.29 -5.09
N LEU A 80 12.94 7.61 -5.50
CA LEU A 80 11.61 8.19 -5.56
C LEU A 80 11.03 8.30 -4.14
N LYS A 81 10.58 9.49 -3.79
CA LYS A 81 9.93 9.78 -2.51
C LYS A 81 8.56 10.36 -2.76
N ASN A 82 7.56 9.83 -2.06
CA ASN A 82 6.22 10.37 -2.08
C ASN A 82 5.71 10.50 -0.64
N ASN A 83 5.58 11.75 -0.19
CA ASN A 83 5.22 12.07 1.18
C ASN A 83 3.72 12.36 1.28
N ASN A 84 3.20 12.32 2.51
CA ASN A 84 1.80 12.63 2.83
C ASN A 84 0.79 11.76 2.07
N GLN A 85 1.13 10.50 1.85
CA GLN A 85 0.28 9.54 1.16
C GLN A 85 -0.71 8.87 2.10
N GLN A 86 -1.78 8.36 1.50
CA GLN A 86 -2.84 7.64 2.18
C GLN A 86 -2.75 6.15 1.83
N VAL A 87 -2.99 5.29 2.80
CA VAL A 87 -3.04 3.84 2.64
C VAL A 87 -4.25 3.28 3.38
N TYR A 88 -4.83 2.21 2.84
CA TYR A 88 -5.88 1.44 3.50
C TYR A 88 -5.33 0.10 3.99
N VAL A 89 -5.82 -0.33 5.15
CA VAL A 89 -5.46 -1.57 5.83
C VAL A 89 -6.73 -2.29 6.28
#